data_AF-A0A345SWL7-F1
#
_entry.id   AF-A0A345SWL7-F1
#
_cell.length_a   1.000
_cell.length_b   1.000
_cell.length_c   1.000
_cell.angle_alpha   90.00
_cell.angle_beta   90.00
_cell.angle_gamma   90.00
#
_symmetry.space_group_name_H-M   'P 1'
#
loop_
_entity.id
_entity.type
_entity.pdbx_description
1 polymer ?
#
loop_
_entity_poly.entity_id
_entity_poly.type
_entity_poly.pdbx_seq_one_letter_code
_entity_poly.pdbx_strand_id
1 'polypeptide(L)'
;MGQMVQNSPAATSTAPTRVRALRLPLPYTVFAVLALLVILPLCIKLPWSGDQGLHAAVIERLRTDLSDPTNPLIAEETPSPYFSPWMLLLGALARATGWDTFTVLSLAAVAACVLLVTGVYRFVRTLTDHRWAPVLALPLLVLLWGWHLFAWSGWIPFTSLTLTISYPSTFALGLTLNLWAWLQQEARAGWRLLPCLALGLLTATVLLVHQFTGAIALLGALAVVAAAPAGRSLRALRNLAAGGLVLAVVLTLWPYYDFWELASAGGDLASVHQALYRDLLPRYGLALLALPALAVRARRTRGLDPLVLLFLACGAVFTAGGLLGHWSWGRVWPGVMLAAQLALAVELAALAPGRLRRAAGAVVAAALAVGVWTQVGVVTYALPRYKAVADRWGVQQIATFGDYSWITPFVRYGDVILTHNYYALRMAPAYGATTVAPAYPDFFLPDERQRWKDTATFFDRRTTAAQGRAILLRYHVAWLIKSAGERPVPRGSLFTPMATGPHGERLIRVDLAALSAQGR
;
A
#
# COMPACT_ATOMS: atom_id res chain seq x y z
N MET A 1 40.15 -61.12 12.01
CA MET A 1 39.52 -60.90 10.69
C MET A 1 38.02 -61.07 10.89
N GLY A 2 37.20 -60.06 11.13
CA GLY A 2 37.11 -58.75 10.48
C GLY A 2 35.89 -58.78 9.54
N GLN A 3 34.67 -58.85 10.08
CA GLN A 3 33.43 -58.74 9.30
C GLN A 3 32.68 -57.45 9.63
N MET A 4 32.30 -56.79 8.54
CA MET A 4 31.83 -55.42 8.43
C MET A 4 30.42 -55.25 8.98
N VAL A 5 30.25 -54.23 9.82
CA VAL A 5 28.95 -53.66 10.20
C VAL A 5 28.45 -52.78 9.05
N GLN A 6 27.43 -53.23 8.33
CA GLN A 6 26.67 -52.39 7.41
C GLN A 6 25.67 -51.55 8.20
N ASN A 7 26.04 -50.28 8.47
CA ASN A 7 25.11 -49.27 8.96
C ASN A 7 24.36 -48.66 7.77
N SER A 8 23.08 -49.02 7.60
CA SER A 8 22.14 -48.28 6.76
C SER A 8 21.66 -47.03 7.49
N PRO A 9 21.68 -45.82 6.88
CA PRO A 9 21.09 -44.65 7.51
C PRO A 9 19.56 -44.74 7.46
N ALA A 10 18.94 -44.74 8.64
CA ALA A 10 17.50 -44.66 8.80
C ALA A 10 16.95 -43.37 8.16
N ALA A 11 16.14 -43.54 7.12
CA ALA A 11 15.33 -42.48 6.55
C ALA A 11 14.31 -42.01 7.60
N THR A 12 14.51 -40.82 8.15
CA THR A 12 13.53 -40.16 9.01
C THR A 12 12.34 -39.70 8.17
N SER A 13 11.36 -40.60 8.05
CA SER A 13 10.01 -40.33 7.56
C SER A 13 9.33 -39.27 8.43
N THR A 14 9.25 -38.02 7.95
CA THR A 14 8.44 -36.97 8.55
C THR A 14 7.00 -37.06 8.02
N ALA A 15 6.12 -37.60 8.86
CA ALA A 15 4.69 -37.68 8.59
C ALA A 15 4.06 -36.27 8.43
N PRO A 16 2.98 -36.13 7.62
CA PRO A 16 2.33 -34.86 7.38
C PRO A 16 1.66 -34.34 8.66
N THR A 17 2.08 -33.18 9.13
CA THR A 17 1.52 -32.49 10.29
C THR A 17 0.08 -32.07 9.99
N ARG A 18 -0.87 -32.68 10.72
CA ARG A 18 -2.25 -32.18 10.88
C ARG A 18 -2.21 -30.69 11.22
N VAL A 19 -3.16 -29.92 10.67
CA VAL A 19 -3.35 -28.48 10.95
C VAL A 19 -3.55 -28.29 12.46
N ARG A 20 -2.46 -28.04 13.19
CA ARG A 20 -2.51 -27.60 14.58
C ARG A 20 -3.07 -26.18 14.58
N ALA A 21 -4.01 -25.91 15.49
CA ALA A 21 -4.44 -24.56 15.81
C ALA A 21 -3.23 -23.62 15.90
N LEU A 22 -3.34 -22.42 15.34
CA LEU A 22 -2.25 -21.46 15.18
C LEU A 22 -1.73 -20.99 16.54
N ARG A 23 -0.91 -21.78 17.21
CA ARG A 23 -0.24 -21.39 18.46
C ARG A 23 1.00 -20.60 18.09
N LEU A 24 0.86 -19.29 17.97
CA LEU A 24 1.99 -18.39 17.86
C LEU A 24 2.88 -18.56 19.10
N PRO A 25 4.22 -18.64 18.97
CA PRO A 25 5.11 -18.72 20.11
C PRO A 25 4.91 -17.53 21.03
N LEU A 26 4.95 -17.74 22.35
CA LEU A 26 4.78 -16.68 23.35
C LEU A 26 5.60 -15.40 23.05
N PRO A 27 6.92 -15.47 22.76
CA PRO A 27 7.70 -14.25 22.49
C PRO A 27 7.24 -13.50 21.23
N TYR A 28 6.78 -14.22 20.20
CA TYR A 28 6.23 -13.57 19.01
C TYR A 28 4.87 -12.94 19.28
N THR A 29 4.00 -13.65 20.01
CA THR A 29 2.67 -13.16 20.40
C THR A 29 2.78 -11.89 21.24
N VAL A 30 3.65 -11.88 22.25
CA VAL A 30 3.87 -10.70 23.10
C VAL A 30 4.35 -9.52 22.26
N PHE A 31 5.36 -9.72 21.42
CA PHE A 31 5.88 -8.64 20.58
C PHE A 31 4.84 -8.14 19.57
N ALA A 32 4.11 -9.04 18.92
CA ALA A 32 3.03 -8.70 18.00
C ALA A 32 1.92 -7.91 18.70
N VAL A 33 1.50 -8.33 19.90
CA VAL A 33 0.51 -7.62 20.70
C VAL A 33 1.03 -6.23 21.09
N LEU A 34 2.28 -6.09 21.53
CA LEU A 34 2.85 -4.78 21.84
C LEU A 34 2.92 -3.87 20.60
N ALA A 35 3.35 -4.40 19.45
CA ALA A 35 3.36 -3.66 18.20
C ALA A 35 1.95 -3.21 17.80
N LEU A 36 0.95 -4.10 17.94
CA LEU A 36 -0.45 -3.78 17.71
C LEU A 36 -0.95 -2.71 18.68
N LEU A 37 -0.61 -2.78 19.97
CA LEU A 37 -1.00 -1.78 20.97
C LEU A 37 -0.42 -0.40 20.69
N VAL A 38 0.73 -0.31 20.01
CA VAL A 38 1.32 0.97 19.57
C VAL A 38 0.64 1.47 18.30
N ILE A 39 0.38 0.57 17.35
CA ILE A 39 -0.17 0.91 16.02
C ILE A 39 -1.69 1.19 16.08
N LEU A 40 -2.45 0.46 16.88
CA LEU A 40 -3.91 0.57 16.95
C LEU A 40 -4.42 1.96 17.40
N PRO A 41 -3.86 2.62 18.43
CA PRO A 41 -4.21 4.00 18.75
C PRO A 41 -3.92 4.99 17.60
N LEU A 42 -2.91 4.68 16.78
CA LEU A 42 -2.59 5.42 15.56
C LEU A 42 -3.51 5.02 14.38
N CYS A 43 -4.31 3.97 14.49
CA CYS A 43 -5.33 3.63 13.48
C CYS A 43 -6.66 4.31 13.75
N ILE A 44 -6.98 4.62 15.01
CA ILE A 44 -8.27 5.18 15.42
C ILE A 44 -8.41 6.67 15.03
N LYS A 45 -7.29 7.37 14.82
CA LYS A 45 -7.28 8.83 14.53
C LYS A 45 -7.33 9.19 13.04
N LEU A 46 -7.95 8.35 12.21
CA LEU A 46 -8.22 8.71 10.83
C LEU A 46 -9.03 10.03 10.75
N PRO A 47 -8.82 10.88 9.74
CA PRO A 47 -8.04 10.65 8.52
C PRO A 47 -6.54 11.03 8.59
N TRP A 48 -5.73 10.26 7.84
CA TRP A 48 -4.30 10.51 7.64
C TRP A 48 -4.01 11.28 6.33
N SER A 49 -2.74 11.32 5.92
CA SER A 49 -2.29 11.91 4.66
C SER A 49 -2.52 10.96 3.47
N GLY A 50 -2.05 11.34 2.28
CA GLY A 50 -1.94 10.45 1.12
C GLY A 50 -3.28 10.11 0.49
N ASP A 51 -3.45 8.87 0.04
CA ASP A 51 -4.60 8.40 -0.76
C ASP A 51 -5.82 8.04 0.10
N GLN A 52 -5.82 8.42 1.38
CA GLN A 52 -6.86 8.06 2.35
C GLN A 52 -8.24 8.52 1.88
N GLY A 53 -8.36 9.75 1.37
CA GLY A 53 -9.65 10.27 0.93
C GLY A 53 -10.16 9.61 -0.35
N LEU A 54 -9.26 9.13 -1.22
CA LEU A 54 -9.62 8.31 -2.38
C LEU A 54 -10.15 6.93 -1.95
N HIS A 55 -9.47 6.25 -1.03
CA HIS A 55 -9.95 4.96 -0.51
C HIS A 55 -11.28 5.10 0.23
N ALA A 56 -11.47 6.21 0.93
CA ALA A 56 -12.76 6.53 1.53
C ALA A 56 -13.85 6.79 0.48
N ALA A 57 -13.55 7.58 -0.56
CA ALA A 57 -14.49 7.84 -1.65
C ALA A 57 -14.94 6.54 -2.34
N VAL A 58 -14.03 5.58 -2.53
CA VAL A 58 -14.37 4.26 -3.09
C VAL A 58 -15.39 3.51 -2.23
N ILE A 59 -15.20 3.48 -0.91
CA ILE A 59 -16.17 2.86 0.02
C ILE A 59 -17.50 3.62 0.00
N GLU A 60 -17.47 4.96 -0.08
CA GLU A 60 -18.66 5.79 -0.22
C GLU A 60 -19.47 5.49 -1.49
N ARG A 61 -18.80 5.21 -2.62
CA ARG A 61 -19.48 4.75 -3.84
C ARG A 61 -20.05 3.35 -3.67
N LEU A 62 -19.22 2.42 -3.20
CA LEU A 62 -19.59 1.00 -3.08
C LEU A 62 -20.70 0.74 -2.05
N ARG A 63 -20.78 1.53 -0.97
CA ARG A 63 -21.87 1.39 0.00
C ARG A 63 -23.23 1.78 -0.61
N THR A 64 -23.21 2.63 -1.65
CA THR A 64 -24.39 3.11 -2.37
C THR A 64 -24.81 2.13 -3.47
N ASP A 65 -23.86 1.73 -4.32
CA ASP A 65 -24.05 0.74 -5.38
C ASP A 65 -22.82 -0.19 -5.45
N LEU A 66 -23.03 -1.49 -5.30
CA LEU A 66 -21.96 -2.48 -5.39
C LEU A 66 -21.74 -2.98 -6.82
N SER A 67 -22.76 -2.95 -7.68
CA SER A 67 -22.72 -3.52 -9.02
C SER A 67 -22.09 -2.57 -10.03
N ASP A 68 -22.50 -1.30 -9.98
CA ASP A 68 -22.08 -0.29 -10.95
C ASP A 68 -21.79 1.05 -10.24
N PRO A 69 -20.75 1.09 -9.38
CA PRO A 69 -20.41 2.30 -8.65
C PRO A 69 -19.88 3.38 -9.61
N THR A 70 -20.37 4.62 -9.43
CA THR A 70 -19.83 5.78 -10.16
C THR A 70 -18.38 6.08 -9.77
N ASN A 71 -17.67 6.86 -10.59
CA ASN A 71 -16.28 7.20 -10.33
C ASN A 71 -16.11 7.83 -8.92
N PRO A 72 -15.10 7.39 -8.13
CA PRO A 72 -14.94 7.85 -6.77
C PRO A 72 -14.60 9.34 -6.67
N LEU A 73 -13.86 9.90 -7.63
CA LEU A 73 -13.34 11.27 -7.58
C LEU A 73 -14.15 12.25 -8.42
N ILE A 74 -14.68 11.83 -9.56
CA ILE A 74 -15.27 12.71 -10.58
C ILE A 74 -16.74 12.34 -10.81
N ALA A 75 -17.57 13.33 -11.13
CA ALA A 75 -18.95 13.10 -11.56
C ALA A 75 -19.02 12.64 -13.02
N GLU A 76 -18.42 11.49 -13.30
CA GLU A 76 -18.46 10.81 -14.60
C GLU A 76 -18.63 9.30 -14.40
N GLU A 77 -19.26 8.66 -15.38
CA GLU A 77 -19.42 7.20 -15.44
C GLU A 77 -18.20 6.57 -16.11
N THR A 78 -17.06 6.64 -15.43
CA THR A 78 -15.81 6.00 -15.88
C THR A 78 -15.36 4.88 -14.92
N PRO A 79 -14.75 3.80 -15.44
CA PRO A 79 -14.13 2.76 -14.62
C PRO A 79 -13.09 3.33 -13.65
N SER A 80 -12.84 2.61 -12.56
CA SER A 80 -11.79 3.00 -11.60
C SER A 80 -10.94 1.82 -11.16
N PRO A 81 -9.60 1.92 -11.23
CA PRO A 81 -8.69 0.84 -10.80
C PRO A 81 -8.68 0.64 -9.27
N TYR A 82 -9.42 1.46 -8.53
CA TYR A 82 -9.52 1.38 -7.07
C TYR A 82 -10.67 0.49 -6.58
N PHE A 83 -11.58 0.07 -7.48
CA PHE A 83 -12.58 -0.95 -7.18
C PHE A 83 -11.93 -2.34 -7.21
N SER A 84 -11.47 -2.78 -6.03
CA SER A 84 -10.77 -4.05 -5.84
C SER A 84 -11.58 -5.02 -4.97
N PRO A 85 -11.27 -6.34 -4.96
CA PRO A 85 -11.95 -7.31 -4.10
C PRO A 85 -11.97 -6.91 -2.62
N TRP A 86 -10.90 -6.27 -2.14
CA TRP A 86 -10.84 -5.77 -0.77
C TRP A 86 -11.80 -4.60 -0.54
N MET A 87 -11.84 -3.64 -1.46
CA MET A 87 -12.75 -2.51 -1.34
C MET A 87 -14.22 -2.92 -1.47
N LEU A 88 -14.54 -3.92 -2.29
CA LEU A 88 -15.90 -4.48 -2.37
C LEU A 88 -16.34 -5.08 -1.04
N LEU A 89 -15.45 -5.84 -0.39
CA LEU A 89 -15.75 -6.39 0.93
C LEU A 89 -16.01 -5.28 1.95
N LEU A 90 -15.21 -4.22 1.93
CA LEU A 90 -15.39 -3.06 2.82
C LEU A 90 -16.66 -2.26 2.51
N GLY A 91 -16.96 -2.01 1.24
CA GLY A 91 -18.18 -1.33 0.81
C GLY A 91 -19.44 -2.13 1.15
N ALA A 92 -19.40 -3.45 0.95
CA ALA A 92 -20.50 -4.34 1.32
C ALA A 92 -20.70 -4.37 2.85
N LEU A 93 -19.62 -4.37 3.63
CA LEU A 93 -19.69 -4.25 5.08
C LEU A 93 -20.32 -2.92 5.50
N ALA A 94 -19.86 -1.80 4.93
CA ALA A 94 -20.40 -0.47 5.19
C ALA A 94 -21.91 -0.40 4.88
N ARG A 95 -22.33 -0.98 3.74
CA ARG A 95 -23.73 -1.07 3.34
C ARG A 95 -24.56 -1.91 4.31
N ALA A 96 -24.05 -3.06 4.73
CA ALA A 96 -24.79 -3.99 5.60
C ALA A 96 -24.93 -3.48 7.04
N THR A 97 -23.95 -2.75 7.56
CA THR A 97 -23.96 -2.25 8.95
C THR A 97 -24.46 -0.82 9.09
N GLY A 98 -24.46 -0.04 8.00
CA GLY A 98 -24.70 1.40 8.04
C GLY A 98 -23.55 2.20 8.67
N TRP A 99 -22.39 1.58 8.92
CA TRP A 99 -21.23 2.28 9.45
C TRP A 99 -20.67 3.29 8.46
N ASP A 100 -20.11 4.38 8.99
CA ASP A 100 -19.41 5.34 8.17
C ASP A 100 -18.08 4.76 7.64
N THR A 101 -17.61 5.38 6.56
CA THR A 101 -16.42 4.93 5.85
C THR A 101 -15.15 4.93 6.70
N PHE A 102 -14.96 5.88 7.61
CA PHE A 102 -13.76 5.95 8.43
C PHE A 102 -13.76 4.89 9.54
N THR A 103 -14.93 4.55 10.07
CA THR A 103 -15.10 3.38 10.95
C THR A 103 -14.72 2.09 10.22
N VAL A 104 -15.19 1.89 8.99
CA VAL A 104 -14.86 0.71 8.18
C VAL A 104 -13.36 0.65 7.86
N LEU A 105 -12.73 1.77 7.52
CA LEU A 105 -11.29 1.84 7.27
C LEU A 105 -10.45 1.59 8.53
N SER A 106 -10.96 1.98 9.71
CA SER A 106 -10.32 1.67 10.99
C SER A 106 -10.32 0.16 11.25
N LEU A 107 -11.42 -0.53 10.97
CA LEU A 107 -11.50 -1.99 11.06
C LEU A 107 -10.61 -2.68 10.01
N ALA A 108 -10.59 -2.14 8.79
CA ALA A 108 -9.71 -2.60 7.73
C ALA A 108 -8.23 -2.54 8.15
N ALA A 109 -7.80 -1.47 8.84
CA ALA A 109 -6.46 -1.35 9.38
C ALA A 109 -6.12 -2.47 10.37
N VAL A 110 -7.05 -2.82 11.28
CA VAL A 110 -6.85 -3.94 12.22
C VAL A 110 -6.68 -5.26 11.46
N ALA A 111 -7.57 -5.54 10.51
CA ALA A 111 -7.53 -6.76 9.71
C ALA A 111 -6.23 -6.86 8.90
N ALA A 112 -5.82 -5.79 8.23
CA ALA A 112 -4.58 -5.71 7.48
C ALA A 112 -3.35 -5.92 8.39
N CYS A 113 -3.35 -5.36 9.60
CA CYS A 113 -2.25 -5.52 10.55
C CYS A 113 -2.12 -6.98 11.04
N VAL A 114 -3.23 -7.61 11.42
CA VAL A 114 -3.25 -9.02 11.83
C VAL A 114 -2.76 -9.90 10.69
N LEU A 115 -3.22 -9.65 9.47
CA LEU A 115 -2.79 -10.40 8.29
C LEU A 115 -1.29 -10.21 7.99
N LEU A 116 -0.77 -8.98 8.13
CA LEU A 116 0.63 -8.67 7.95
C LEU A 116 1.51 -9.40 8.98
N VAL A 117 1.18 -9.29 10.26
CA VAL A 117 1.91 -9.96 11.36
C VAL A 117 1.89 -11.48 11.16
N THR A 118 0.71 -12.07 10.94
CA THR A 118 0.60 -13.52 10.71
C THR A 118 1.35 -13.96 9.45
N GLY A 119 1.35 -13.15 8.39
CA GLY A 119 2.11 -13.36 7.17
C GLY A 119 3.62 -13.36 7.40
N VAL A 120 4.16 -12.36 8.10
CA VAL A 120 5.59 -12.29 8.48
C VAL A 120 5.98 -13.54 9.26
N TYR A 121 5.19 -13.92 10.27
CA TYR A 121 5.45 -15.13 11.04
C TYR A 121 5.51 -16.37 10.14
N ARG A 122 4.43 -16.63 9.40
CA ARG A 122 4.30 -17.83 8.58
C ARG A 122 5.41 -17.92 7.54
N PHE A 123 5.72 -16.83 6.84
CA PHE A 123 6.76 -16.82 5.82
C PHE A 123 8.14 -17.04 6.41
N VAL A 124 8.52 -16.31 7.47
CA VAL A 124 9.83 -16.48 8.11
C VAL A 124 10.01 -17.89 8.68
N ARG A 125 8.94 -18.51 9.20
CA ARG A 125 8.96 -19.92 9.64
C ARG A 125 9.18 -20.91 8.51
N THR A 126 8.93 -20.54 7.25
CA THR A 126 9.33 -21.38 6.12
C THR A 126 10.83 -21.28 5.82
N LEU A 127 11.50 -20.20 6.24
CA LEU A 127 12.90 -19.94 5.95
C LEU A 127 13.85 -20.46 7.04
N THR A 128 13.35 -20.65 8.26
CA THR A 128 14.15 -21.12 9.40
C THR A 128 13.28 -21.70 10.51
N ASP A 129 13.86 -22.67 11.23
CA ASP A 129 13.26 -23.20 12.45
C ASP A 129 13.58 -22.39 13.71
N HIS A 130 14.37 -21.33 13.62
CA HIS A 130 14.73 -20.52 14.77
C HIS A 130 13.56 -19.64 15.28
N ARG A 131 13.18 -19.80 16.56
CA ARG A 131 12.00 -19.13 17.15
C ARG A 131 12.07 -17.60 17.20
N TRP A 132 13.28 -17.04 17.23
CA TRP A 132 13.49 -15.59 17.32
C TRP A 132 13.54 -14.88 15.96
N ALA A 133 13.67 -15.60 14.84
CA ALA A 133 13.75 -14.96 13.53
C ALA A 133 12.49 -14.15 13.18
N PRO A 134 11.25 -14.64 13.40
CA PRO A 134 10.05 -13.83 13.19
C PRO A 134 9.99 -12.59 14.09
N VAL A 135 10.50 -12.70 15.32
CA VAL A 135 10.53 -11.58 16.29
C VAL A 135 11.49 -10.50 15.81
N LEU A 136 12.67 -10.88 15.30
CA LEU A 136 13.65 -9.94 14.75
C LEU A 136 13.19 -9.35 13.41
N ALA A 137 12.42 -10.09 12.61
CA ALA A 137 11.92 -9.61 11.32
C ALA A 137 11.09 -8.34 11.48
N LEU A 138 10.14 -8.29 12.41
CA LEU A 138 9.23 -7.14 12.57
C LEU A 138 9.95 -5.79 12.75
N PRO A 139 10.85 -5.59 13.73
CA PRO A 139 11.56 -4.32 13.87
C PRO A 139 12.49 -4.03 12.68
N LEU A 140 13.12 -5.06 12.08
CA LEU A 140 13.96 -4.85 10.89
C LEU A 140 13.13 -4.36 9.70
N LEU A 141 11.96 -4.95 9.47
CA LEU A 141 11.06 -4.57 8.39
C LEU A 141 10.57 -3.13 8.51
N VAL A 142 10.31 -2.63 9.72
CA VAL A 142 9.73 -1.29 9.92
C VAL A 142 10.75 -0.20 10.26
N LEU A 143 11.96 -0.55 10.70
CA LEU A 143 12.96 0.44 11.15
C LEU A 143 14.26 0.42 10.33
N LEU A 144 14.64 -0.70 9.69
CA LEU A 144 15.90 -0.81 8.97
C LEU A 144 15.79 -0.27 7.53
N TRP A 145 15.60 1.05 7.41
CA TRP A 145 15.47 1.75 6.13
C TRP A 145 16.65 2.71 5.93
N GLY A 146 16.49 3.97 6.29
CA GLY A 146 17.51 5.00 6.15
C GLY A 146 17.42 6.03 7.26
N TRP A 147 18.20 7.09 7.14
CA TRP A 147 18.19 8.22 8.08
C TRP A 147 17.36 9.42 7.59
N HIS A 148 16.87 9.38 6.35
CA HIS A 148 15.86 10.31 5.84
C HIS A 148 14.48 9.65 5.79
N LEU A 149 13.49 10.40 6.26
CA LEU A 149 12.11 9.99 6.27
C LEU A 149 11.57 9.95 4.85
N PHE A 150 10.92 8.83 4.52
CA PHE A 150 10.24 8.64 3.26
C PHE A 150 9.01 7.78 3.50
N ALA A 151 7.84 8.25 3.05
CA ALA A 151 6.62 7.47 3.09
C ALA A 151 5.95 7.46 1.72
N TRP A 152 5.40 6.30 1.39
CA TRP A 152 4.66 6.07 0.16
C TRP A 152 3.77 4.84 0.36
N SER A 153 2.55 4.84 -0.19
CA SER A 153 1.72 3.63 -0.23
C SER A 153 2.51 2.40 -0.68
N GLY A 154 2.47 1.28 0.04
CA GLY A 154 3.26 0.07 -0.26
C GLY A 154 4.70 0.04 0.29
N TRP A 155 5.17 1.11 0.93
CA TRP A 155 6.39 1.09 1.75
C TRP A 155 6.02 0.72 3.20
N ILE A 156 6.86 -0.10 3.85
CA ILE A 156 6.65 -0.55 5.23
C ILE A 156 7.55 0.03 6.34
N PRO A 157 8.37 1.10 6.16
CA PRO A 157 8.88 1.81 7.31
C PRO A 157 7.72 2.23 8.23
N PHE A 158 7.95 2.21 9.54
CA PHE A 158 6.97 2.51 10.58
C PHE A 158 6.11 3.75 10.29
N THR A 159 6.69 4.85 9.81
CA THR A 159 5.92 6.06 9.44
C THR A 159 5.00 5.80 8.25
N SER A 160 5.49 5.16 7.20
CA SER A 160 4.69 4.83 6.02
C SER A 160 3.57 3.85 6.37
N LEU A 161 3.88 2.82 7.15
CA LEU A 161 2.91 1.84 7.62
C LEU A 161 1.81 2.53 8.44
N THR A 162 2.17 3.44 9.37
CA THR A 162 1.18 4.18 10.18
C THR A 162 0.19 4.96 9.31
N LEU A 163 0.68 5.63 8.26
CA LEU A 163 -0.15 6.44 7.38
C LEU A 163 -0.99 5.63 6.38
N THR A 164 -0.61 4.37 6.13
CA THR A 164 -1.17 3.53 5.04
C THR A 164 -1.73 2.20 5.53
N ILE A 165 -1.88 2.02 6.84
CA ILE A 165 -2.29 0.75 7.42
C ILE A 165 -3.72 0.33 7.01
N SER A 166 -4.60 1.31 6.80
CA SER A 166 -5.96 1.13 6.26
C SER A 166 -5.98 0.90 4.75
N TYR A 167 -4.85 1.07 4.04
CA TYR A 167 -4.82 1.07 2.58
C TYR A 167 -4.76 -0.37 2.04
N PRO A 168 -5.27 -0.60 0.80
CA PRO A 168 -5.14 -1.88 0.12
C PRO A 168 -3.72 -2.43 0.05
N SER A 169 -2.69 -1.57 -0.03
CA SER A 169 -1.29 -1.99 -0.10
C SER A 169 -0.84 -2.80 1.11
N THR A 170 -1.31 -2.46 2.31
CA THR A 170 -0.92 -3.14 3.55
C THR A 170 -1.59 -4.51 3.64
N PHE A 171 -2.87 -4.58 3.28
CA PHE A 171 -3.61 -5.84 3.15
C PHE A 171 -2.98 -6.76 2.10
N ALA A 172 -2.67 -6.23 0.90
CA ALA A 172 -2.01 -6.96 -0.18
C ALA A 172 -0.64 -7.52 0.25
N LEU A 173 0.14 -6.77 1.03
CA LEU A 173 1.42 -7.27 1.54
C LEU A 173 1.23 -8.42 2.53
N GLY A 174 0.25 -8.33 3.43
CA GLY A 174 -0.10 -9.41 4.34
C GLY A 174 -0.51 -10.68 3.58
N LEU A 175 -1.34 -10.55 2.53
CA LEU A 175 -1.69 -11.65 1.64
C LEU A 175 -0.45 -12.21 0.93
N THR A 176 0.44 -11.35 0.43
CA THR A 176 1.67 -11.75 -0.27
C THR A 176 2.57 -12.62 0.59
N LEU A 177 2.78 -12.27 1.86
CA LEU A 177 3.61 -13.06 2.76
C LEU A 177 2.96 -14.41 3.09
N ASN A 178 1.63 -14.46 3.26
CA ASN A 178 0.90 -15.71 3.43
C ASN A 178 0.94 -16.58 2.16
N LEU A 179 0.82 -15.95 0.98
CA LEU A 179 0.95 -16.60 -0.33
C LEU A 179 2.32 -17.27 -0.46
N TRP A 180 3.41 -16.55 -0.19
CA TRP A 180 4.76 -17.13 -0.26
C TRP A 180 5.00 -18.22 0.77
N ALA A 181 4.43 -18.09 1.97
CA ALA A 181 4.49 -19.14 2.97
C ALA A 181 3.77 -20.42 2.50
N TRP A 182 2.62 -20.29 1.84
CA TRP A 182 1.88 -21.42 1.29
C TRP A 182 2.60 -22.02 0.07
N LEU A 183 3.14 -21.19 -0.83
CA LEU A 183 3.97 -21.65 -1.95
C LEU A 183 5.16 -22.50 -1.49
N GLN A 184 5.87 -22.06 -0.46
CA GLN A 184 6.99 -22.82 0.13
C GLN A 184 6.54 -24.17 0.71
N GLN A 185 5.32 -24.25 1.26
CA GLN A 185 4.76 -25.51 1.76
C GLN A 185 4.41 -26.45 0.59
N GLU A 186 3.77 -25.94 -0.47
CA GLU A 186 3.46 -26.76 -1.65
C GLU A 186 4.70 -27.19 -2.42
N ALA A 187 5.75 -26.35 -2.44
CA ALA A 187 7.06 -26.70 -3.00
C ALA A 187 7.67 -27.93 -2.32
N ARG A 188 7.38 -28.14 -1.03
CA ARG A 188 7.80 -29.32 -0.25
C ARG A 188 6.81 -30.48 -0.38
N ALA A 189 5.52 -30.19 -0.54
CA ALA A 189 4.45 -31.17 -0.62
C ALA A 189 4.22 -31.74 -2.04
N GLY A 190 4.93 -31.23 -3.06
CA GLY A 190 4.91 -31.75 -4.43
C GLY A 190 3.86 -31.13 -5.35
N TRP A 191 3.48 -29.87 -5.13
CA TRP A 191 2.67 -29.05 -6.06
C TRP A 191 1.32 -29.68 -6.43
N ARG A 192 0.42 -29.81 -5.45
CA ARG A 192 -0.91 -30.41 -5.67
C ARG A 192 -1.80 -29.48 -6.49
N LEU A 193 -2.72 -30.04 -7.28
CA LEU A 193 -3.57 -29.26 -8.20
C LEU A 193 -4.42 -28.22 -7.48
N LEU A 194 -5.27 -28.64 -6.53
CA LEU A 194 -6.19 -27.72 -5.82
C LEU A 194 -5.45 -26.56 -5.12
N PRO A 195 -4.35 -26.79 -4.38
CA PRO A 195 -3.53 -25.69 -3.88
C PRO A 195 -2.98 -24.78 -4.97
N CYS A 196 -2.50 -25.31 -6.10
CA CYS A 196 -2.01 -24.45 -7.20
C CYS A 196 -3.13 -23.56 -7.79
N LEU A 197 -4.36 -24.07 -7.92
CA LEU A 197 -5.51 -23.26 -8.35
C LEU A 197 -5.80 -22.13 -7.34
N ALA A 198 -5.83 -22.46 -6.05
CA ALA A 198 -6.07 -21.49 -5.00
C ALA A 198 -4.94 -20.45 -4.86
N LEU A 199 -3.69 -20.85 -5.10
CA LEU A 199 -2.54 -19.95 -5.18
C LEU A 199 -2.65 -19.00 -6.37
N GLY A 200 -3.14 -19.47 -7.52
CA GLY A 200 -3.47 -18.64 -8.67
C GLY A 200 -4.53 -17.57 -8.35
N LEU A 201 -5.64 -17.99 -7.74
CA LEU A 201 -6.71 -17.08 -7.29
C LEU A 201 -6.21 -16.06 -6.25
N LEU A 202 -5.39 -16.50 -5.29
CA LEU A 202 -4.82 -15.61 -4.28
C LEU A 202 -3.87 -14.60 -4.92
N THR A 203 -3.05 -15.02 -5.89
CA THR A 203 -2.16 -14.11 -6.64
C THR A 203 -2.96 -13.08 -7.43
N ALA A 204 -4.07 -13.49 -8.06
CA ALA A 204 -4.97 -12.58 -8.77
C ALA A 204 -5.59 -11.55 -7.82
N THR A 205 -6.07 -12.02 -6.66
CA THR A 205 -6.60 -11.15 -5.61
C THR A 205 -5.58 -10.09 -5.20
N VAL A 206 -4.30 -10.46 -4.98
CA VAL A 206 -3.26 -9.49 -4.62
C VAL A 206 -3.05 -8.45 -5.72
N LEU A 207 -3.01 -8.88 -7.00
CA LEU A 207 -2.86 -7.98 -8.15
C LEU A 207 -4.03 -7.02 -8.32
N LEU A 208 -5.27 -7.48 -8.09
CA LEU A 208 -6.46 -6.64 -8.13
C LEU A 208 -6.56 -5.67 -6.94
N VAL A 209 -6.08 -6.08 -5.76
CA VAL A 209 -6.06 -5.23 -4.56
C VAL A 209 -5.04 -4.12 -4.68
N HIS A 210 -3.81 -4.44 -5.11
CA HIS A 210 -2.75 -3.45 -5.26
C HIS A 210 -1.70 -3.94 -6.25
N GLN A 211 -1.77 -3.44 -7.48
CA GLN A 211 -1.02 -3.87 -8.66
C GLN A 211 0.49 -3.92 -8.40
N PHE A 212 1.05 -2.88 -7.76
CA PHE A 212 2.48 -2.81 -7.45
C PHE A 212 2.93 -3.86 -6.43
N THR A 213 2.13 -4.12 -5.40
CA THR A 213 2.42 -5.19 -4.44
C THR A 213 2.21 -6.55 -5.08
N GLY A 214 1.23 -6.69 -5.97
CA GLY A 214 1.02 -7.88 -6.80
C GLY A 214 2.21 -8.20 -7.69
N ALA A 215 2.86 -7.19 -8.28
CA ALA A 215 4.10 -7.40 -9.04
C ALA A 215 5.21 -7.98 -8.16
N ILE A 216 5.40 -7.43 -6.95
CA ILE A 216 6.34 -8.00 -5.96
C ILE A 216 5.93 -9.44 -5.60
N ALA A 217 4.65 -9.68 -5.35
CA ALA A 217 4.11 -10.99 -5.01
C ALA A 217 4.41 -12.03 -6.09
N LEU A 218 4.23 -11.67 -7.37
CA LEU A 218 4.53 -12.53 -8.51
C LEU A 218 6.03 -12.81 -8.61
N LEU A 219 6.89 -11.79 -8.50
CA LEU A 219 8.35 -11.98 -8.51
C LEU A 219 8.81 -12.90 -7.37
N GLY A 220 8.26 -12.75 -6.18
CA GLY A 220 8.55 -13.64 -5.05
C GLY A 220 8.01 -15.05 -5.24
N ALA A 221 6.84 -15.21 -5.87
CA ALA A 221 6.31 -16.52 -6.21
C ALA A 221 7.22 -17.25 -7.21
N LEU A 222 7.67 -16.54 -8.26
CA LEU A 222 8.63 -17.06 -9.22
C LEU A 222 9.96 -17.43 -8.56
N ALA A 223 10.46 -16.59 -7.63
CA ALA A 223 11.66 -16.88 -6.85
C ALA A 223 11.53 -18.17 -6.01
N VAL A 224 10.39 -18.38 -5.34
CA VAL A 224 10.11 -19.59 -4.58
C VAL A 224 10.04 -20.82 -5.49
N VAL A 225 9.34 -20.72 -6.62
CA VAL A 225 9.23 -21.83 -7.59
C VAL A 225 10.60 -22.18 -8.18
N ALA A 226 11.40 -21.19 -8.56
CA ALA A 226 12.74 -21.37 -9.12
C ALA A 226 13.73 -21.99 -8.12
N ALA A 227 13.60 -21.65 -6.84
CA ALA A 227 14.39 -22.23 -5.74
C ALA A 227 14.02 -23.68 -5.43
N ALA A 228 12.83 -24.16 -5.81
CA ALA A 228 12.32 -25.48 -5.46
C ALA A 228 12.78 -26.57 -6.45
N PRO A 229 13.57 -27.58 -6.02
CA PRO A 229 14.01 -28.67 -6.91
C PRO A 229 12.84 -29.46 -7.52
N ALA A 230 11.77 -29.68 -6.75
CA ALA A 230 10.57 -30.41 -7.16
C ALA A 230 9.66 -29.64 -8.14
N GLY A 231 9.88 -28.33 -8.31
CA GLY A 231 9.14 -27.49 -9.26
C GLY A 231 9.38 -27.83 -10.73
N ARG A 232 10.37 -28.68 -11.03
CA ARG A 232 10.76 -29.06 -12.38
C ARG A 232 10.07 -30.32 -12.90
N SER A 233 9.24 -30.98 -12.09
CA SER A 233 8.48 -32.14 -12.56
C SER A 233 7.35 -31.70 -13.51
N LEU A 234 7.05 -32.51 -14.53
CA LEU A 234 5.95 -32.22 -15.47
C LEU A 234 4.61 -32.01 -14.76
N ARG A 235 4.36 -32.77 -13.68
CA ARG A 235 3.18 -32.62 -12.84
C ARG A 235 3.13 -31.24 -12.16
N ALA A 236 4.24 -30.80 -11.59
CA ALA A 236 4.33 -29.48 -10.97
C ALA A 236 4.09 -28.38 -11.99
N LEU A 237 4.74 -28.43 -13.15
CA LEU A 237 4.56 -27.47 -14.24
C LEU A 237 3.11 -27.40 -14.70
N ARG A 238 2.46 -28.55 -14.93
CA ARG A 238 1.04 -28.61 -15.31
C ARG A 238 0.13 -27.98 -14.25
N ASN A 239 0.33 -28.32 -12.98
CA ASN A 239 -0.54 -27.82 -11.91
C ASN A 239 -0.32 -26.33 -11.66
N LEU A 240 0.93 -25.85 -11.75
CA LEU A 240 1.26 -24.43 -11.71
C LEU A 240 0.68 -23.67 -12.90
N ALA A 241 0.72 -24.24 -14.11
CA ALA A 241 0.10 -23.67 -15.30
C ALA A 241 -1.43 -23.55 -15.13
N ALA A 242 -2.08 -24.56 -14.53
CA ALA A 242 -3.50 -24.48 -14.20
C ALA A 242 -3.80 -23.34 -13.20
N GLY A 243 -2.93 -23.13 -12.19
CA GLY A 243 -3.00 -21.97 -11.31
C GLY A 243 -2.80 -20.64 -12.05
N GLY A 244 -1.86 -20.59 -12.99
CA GLY A 244 -1.65 -19.45 -13.88
C GLY A 244 -2.85 -19.13 -14.77
N LEU A 245 -3.58 -20.15 -15.22
CA LEU A 245 -4.83 -19.97 -15.96
C LEU A 245 -5.91 -19.35 -15.08
N VAL A 246 -6.10 -19.84 -13.84
CA VAL A 246 -7.04 -19.23 -12.89
C VAL A 246 -6.70 -17.77 -12.64
N LEU A 247 -5.41 -17.46 -12.45
CA LEU A 247 -4.93 -16.09 -12.32
C LEU A 247 -5.37 -15.23 -13.52
N ALA A 248 -5.06 -15.67 -14.75
CA ALA A 248 -5.38 -14.92 -15.96
C ALA A 248 -6.89 -14.72 -16.15
N VAL A 249 -7.69 -15.76 -15.89
CA VAL A 249 -9.16 -15.71 -16.00
C VAL A 249 -9.73 -14.70 -15.01
N VAL A 250 -9.31 -14.72 -13.75
CA VAL A 250 -9.82 -13.80 -12.72
C VAL A 250 -9.48 -12.34 -13.04
N LEU A 251 -8.26 -12.08 -13.55
CA LEU A 251 -7.87 -10.72 -13.96
C LEU A 251 -8.67 -10.23 -15.17
N THR A 252 -8.91 -11.11 -16.14
CA THR A 252 -9.64 -10.76 -17.38
C THR A 252 -11.13 -10.54 -17.14
N LEU A 253 -11.72 -11.30 -16.20
CA LEU A 253 -13.15 -11.23 -15.91
C LEU A 253 -13.49 -10.25 -14.77
N TRP A 254 -12.53 -9.43 -14.32
CA TRP A 254 -12.80 -8.43 -13.29
C TRP A 254 -13.75 -7.35 -13.85
N PRO A 255 -14.94 -7.14 -13.25
CA PRO A 255 -16.00 -6.39 -13.94
C PRO A 255 -15.90 -4.86 -13.80
N TYR A 256 -15.04 -4.35 -12.91
CA TYR A 256 -15.00 -2.92 -12.58
C TYR A 256 -14.04 -2.09 -13.45
N TYR A 257 -13.06 -2.74 -14.08
CA TYR A 257 -12.10 -2.10 -14.98
C TYR A 257 -11.31 -3.17 -15.75
N ASP A 258 -10.79 -2.81 -16.93
CA ASP A 258 -9.89 -3.68 -17.69
C ASP A 258 -8.49 -3.70 -17.06
N PHE A 259 -8.11 -4.86 -16.50
CA PHE A 259 -6.81 -5.03 -15.86
C PHE A 259 -5.64 -4.94 -16.85
N TRP A 260 -5.81 -5.46 -18.06
CA TRP A 260 -4.74 -5.53 -19.06
C TRP A 260 -4.50 -4.18 -19.73
N GLU A 261 -5.56 -3.42 -19.98
CA GLU A 261 -5.47 -2.04 -20.43
C GLU A 261 -4.67 -1.20 -19.41
N LEU A 262 -5.06 -1.27 -18.13
CA LEU A 262 -4.35 -0.60 -17.03
C LEU A 262 -2.87 -1.00 -16.95
N ALA A 263 -2.57 -2.30 -17.10
CA ALA A 263 -1.20 -2.81 -17.03
C ALA A 263 -0.34 -2.33 -18.21
N SER A 264 -0.93 -2.18 -19.40
CA SER A 264 -0.24 -1.78 -20.62
C SER A 264 0.08 -0.28 -20.68
N ALA A 265 -0.72 0.55 -20.02
CA ALA A 265 -0.71 1.99 -20.22
C ALA A 265 0.16 2.78 -19.23
N GLY A 266 1.07 2.10 -18.52
CA GLY A 266 1.87 2.62 -17.39
C GLY A 266 2.82 3.81 -17.64
N GLY A 267 2.68 4.52 -18.76
CA GLY A 267 3.47 5.69 -19.16
C GLY A 267 3.06 7.01 -18.47
N ASP A 268 1.77 7.25 -18.20
CA ASP A 268 1.30 8.56 -17.71
C ASP A 268 1.57 8.85 -16.21
N LEU A 269 1.98 7.83 -15.44
CA LEU A 269 2.37 7.97 -14.03
C LEU A 269 3.86 8.24 -13.81
N ALA A 270 4.64 8.39 -14.89
CA ALA A 270 6.09 8.44 -14.86
C ALA A 270 6.65 9.59 -13.99
N SER A 271 6.07 10.79 -14.07
CA SER A 271 6.63 11.97 -13.40
C SER A 271 6.57 11.90 -11.87
N VAL A 272 5.43 11.46 -11.31
CA VAL A 272 5.23 11.34 -9.86
C VAL A 272 6.19 10.30 -9.27
N HIS A 273 6.41 9.19 -9.97
CA HIS A 273 7.27 8.11 -9.50
C HIS A 273 8.77 8.39 -9.59
N GLN A 274 9.20 9.47 -10.24
CA GLN A 274 10.62 9.83 -10.31
C GLN A 274 11.23 10.04 -8.90
N ALA A 275 10.41 10.46 -7.93
CA ALA A 275 10.80 10.60 -6.54
C ALA A 275 11.32 9.29 -5.91
N LEU A 276 10.95 8.11 -6.45
CA LEU A 276 11.39 6.80 -5.95
C LEU A 276 12.88 6.52 -6.21
N TYR A 277 13.49 7.21 -7.18
CA TYR A 277 14.88 7.02 -7.59
C TYR A 277 15.84 8.07 -7.02
N ARG A 278 15.32 9.00 -6.21
CA ARG A 278 16.11 10.08 -5.59
C ARG A 278 16.51 9.72 -4.16
N ASP A 279 17.67 10.22 -3.73
CA ASP A 279 18.19 10.10 -2.36
C ASP A 279 18.21 8.66 -1.82
N LEU A 280 18.55 7.68 -2.67
CA LEU A 280 18.47 6.26 -2.33
C LEU A 280 19.27 5.91 -1.08
N LEU A 281 20.51 6.42 -0.97
CA LEU A 281 21.36 6.15 0.19
C LEU A 281 20.78 6.75 1.48
N PRO A 282 20.42 8.04 1.55
CA PRO A 282 19.74 8.59 2.72
C PRO A 282 18.45 7.85 3.13
N ARG A 283 17.67 7.35 2.17
CA ARG A 283 16.37 6.69 2.44
C ARG A 283 16.47 5.20 2.77
N TYR A 284 17.51 4.52 2.29
CA TYR A 284 17.60 3.04 2.34
C TYR A 284 18.95 2.51 2.84
N GLY A 285 19.90 3.38 3.18
CA GLY A 285 21.29 3.01 3.47
C GLY A 285 21.49 2.07 4.65
N LEU A 286 20.60 2.04 5.64
CA LEU A 286 20.71 1.12 6.78
C LEU A 286 20.50 -0.34 6.34
N ALA A 287 19.74 -0.59 5.27
CA ALA A 287 19.52 -1.94 4.75
C ALA A 287 20.76 -2.56 4.11
N LEU A 288 21.83 -1.79 3.83
CA LEU A 288 23.11 -2.34 3.37
C LEU A 288 23.71 -3.33 4.39
N LEU A 289 23.36 -3.20 5.68
CA LEU A 289 23.74 -4.15 6.74
C LEU A 289 23.20 -5.57 6.52
N ALA A 290 22.18 -5.73 5.67
CA ALA A 290 21.62 -7.03 5.33
C ALA A 290 22.34 -7.75 4.18
N LEU A 291 23.21 -7.07 3.43
CA LEU A 291 23.92 -7.69 2.29
C LEU A 291 24.78 -8.89 2.69
N PRO A 292 25.53 -8.89 3.82
CA PRO A 292 26.26 -10.08 4.24
C PRO A 292 25.36 -11.29 4.48
N ALA A 293 24.15 -11.10 5.01
CA ALA A 293 23.19 -12.18 5.22
C ALA A 293 22.74 -12.79 3.89
N LEU A 294 22.42 -11.95 2.89
CA LEU A 294 22.10 -12.42 1.54
C LEU A 294 23.28 -13.17 0.89
N ALA A 295 24.51 -12.65 1.03
CA ALA A 295 25.70 -13.28 0.48
C ALA A 295 25.96 -14.67 1.09
N VAL A 296 25.77 -14.81 2.41
CA VAL A 296 25.89 -16.10 3.09
C VAL A 296 24.84 -17.09 2.57
N ARG A 297 23.58 -16.66 2.42
CA ARG A 297 22.50 -17.50 1.87
C ARG A 297 22.76 -17.92 0.43
N ALA A 298 23.20 -16.98 -0.40
CA ALA A 298 23.57 -17.24 -1.79
C ALA A 298 24.68 -18.30 -1.88
N ARG A 299 25.71 -18.19 -1.05
CA ARG A 299 26.79 -19.20 -1.00
C ARG A 299 26.28 -20.57 -0.57
N ARG A 300 25.44 -20.66 0.47
CA ARG A 300 24.91 -21.94 0.97
C ARG A 300 24.01 -22.66 -0.04
N THR A 301 23.28 -21.91 -0.86
CA THR A 301 22.27 -22.44 -1.79
C THR A 301 22.72 -22.38 -3.25
N ARG A 302 23.98 -22.00 -3.52
CA ARG A 302 24.51 -21.73 -4.87
C ARG A 302 23.63 -20.73 -5.65
N GLY A 303 23.09 -19.73 -4.95
CA GLY A 303 22.23 -18.68 -5.50
C GLY A 303 20.75 -19.00 -5.60
N LEU A 304 20.33 -20.25 -5.32
CA LEU A 304 18.93 -20.69 -5.42
C LEU A 304 18.13 -20.48 -4.12
N ASP A 305 18.46 -19.44 -3.34
CA ASP A 305 17.67 -19.06 -2.17
C ASP A 305 16.51 -18.14 -2.58
N PRO A 306 15.28 -18.36 -2.09
CA PRO A 306 14.13 -17.54 -2.47
C PRO A 306 14.31 -16.04 -2.19
N LEU A 307 14.97 -15.67 -1.08
CA LEU A 307 15.21 -14.27 -0.76
C LEU A 307 16.28 -13.65 -1.66
N VAL A 308 17.32 -14.43 -2.01
CA VAL A 308 18.34 -13.96 -2.96
C VAL A 308 17.74 -13.74 -4.34
N LEU A 309 16.94 -14.69 -4.84
CA LEU A 309 16.28 -14.56 -6.14
C LEU A 309 15.28 -13.40 -6.15
N LEU A 310 14.48 -13.21 -5.09
CA LEU A 310 13.58 -12.06 -4.97
C LEU A 310 14.36 -10.73 -4.96
N PHE A 311 15.44 -10.64 -4.17
CA PHE A 311 16.29 -9.45 -4.10
C PHE A 311 16.84 -9.09 -5.49
N LEU A 312 17.36 -10.07 -6.22
CA LEU A 312 17.92 -9.87 -7.54
C LEU A 312 16.84 -9.52 -8.58
N ALA A 313 15.69 -10.19 -8.55
CA ALA A 313 14.61 -9.95 -9.50
C ALA A 313 13.99 -8.55 -9.32
N CYS A 314 13.64 -8.18 -8.09
CA CYS A 314 13.15 -6.83 -7.81
C CYS A 314 14.22 -5.77 -8.06
N GLY A 315 15.49 -6.05 -7.74
CA GLY A 315 16.61 -5.16 -8.02
C GLY A 315 16.79 -4.92 -9.51
N ALA A 316 16.72 -5.98 -10.33
CA ALA A 316 16.82 -5.88 -11.78
C ALA A 316 15.69 -5.05 -12.39
N VAL A 317 14.43 -5.28 -11.95
CA VAL A 317 13.28 -4.49 -12.42
C VAL A 317 13.41 -3.02 -12.01
N PHE A 318 13.81 -2.74 -10.76
CA PHE A 318 14.07 -1.39 -10.29
C PHE A 318 15.17 -0.71 -11.13
N THR A 319 16.32 -1.35 -11.31
CA THR A 319 17.44 -0.80 -12.10
C THR A 319 17.04 -0.56 -13.54
N ALA A 320 16.34 -1.50 -14.18
CA ALA A 320 15.84 -1.33 -15.55
C ALA A 320 14.86 -0.15 -15.64
N GLY A 321 13.98 0.02 -14.65
CA GLY A 321 13.05 1.15 -14.60
C GLY A 321 13.75 2.50 -14.57
N GLY A 322 14.80 2.62 -13.77
CA GLY A 322 15.61 3.85 -13.70
C GLY A 322 16.39 4.12 -14.99
N LEU A 323 16.97 3.08 -15.61
CA LEU A 323 17.76 3.21 -16.84
C LEU A 323 16.90 3.50 -18.08
N LEU A 324 15.70 2.93 -18.14
CA LEU A 324 14.77 3.06 -19.28
C LEU A 324 13.77 4.21 -19.12
N GLY A 325 13.77 4.91 -17.98
CA GLY A 325 12.82 5.99 -17.69
C GLY A 325 11.41 5.51 -17.31
N HIS A 326 11.22 4.21 -17.06
CA HIS A 326 9.97 3.65 -16.52
C HIS A 326 9.92 3.80 -14.99
N TRP A 327 9.72 5.03 -14.52
CA TRP A 327 9.80 5.36 -13.09
C TRP A 327 8.78 4.61 -12.22
N SER A 328 7.63 4.21 -12.77
CA SER A 328 6.63 3.41 -12.04
C SER A 328 7.17 2.03 -11.62
N TRP A 329 8.19 1.49 -12.30
CA TRP A 329 8.85 0.24 -11.89
C TRP A 329 9.62 0.39 -10.58
N GLY A 330 9.90 1.63 -10.15
CA GLY A 330 10.51 1.89 -8.84
C GLY A 330 9.68 1.34 -7.67
N ARG A 331 8.38 1.11 -7.92
CA ARG A 331 7.42 0.57 -6.95
C ARG A 331 7.72 -0.87 -6.51
N VAL A 332 8.63 -1.60 -7.17
CA VAL A 332 9.10 -2.93 -6.71
C VAL A 332 10.23 -2.87 -5.66
N TRP A 333 10.79 -1.68 -5.38
CA TRP A 333 11.87 -1.52 -4.39
C TRP A 333 11.58 -2.11 -3.00
N PRO A 334 10.34 -2.04 -2.45
CA PRO A 334 10.02 -2.71 -1.19
C PRO A 334 10.31 -4.22 -1.21
N GLY A 335 10.24 -4.88 -2.37
CA GLY A 335 10.63 -6.29 -2.52
C GLY A 335 12.12 -6.54 -2.28
N VAL A 336 12.99 -5.62 -2.73
CA VAL A 336 14.43 -5.64 -2.46
C VAL A 336 14.69 -5.51 -0.95
N MET A 337 14.05 -4.53 -0.32
CA MET A 337 14.18 -4.26 1.12
C MET A 337 13.69 -5.44 1.95
N LEU A 338 12.50 -5.96 1.62
CA LEU A 338 11.87 -7.10 2.28
C LEU A 338 12.78 -8.34 2.24
N ALA A 339 13.32 -8.67 1.06
CA ALA A 339 14.22 -9.81 0.91
C ALA A 339 15.49 -9.66 1.78
N ALA A 340 16.11 -8.49 1.76
CA ALA A 340 17.32 -8.20 2.53
C ALA A 340 17.05 -8.25 4.05
N GLN A 341 16.04 -7.52 4.53
CA GLN A 341 15.69 -7.44 5.95
C GLN A 341 15.30 -8.81 6.52
N LEU A 342 14.55 -9.63 5.78
CA LEU A 342 14.22 -10.99 6.19
C LEU A 342 15.44 -11.91 6.22
N ALA A 343 16.36 -11.78 5.25
CA ALA A 343 17.61 -12.53 5.27
C ALA A 343 18.43 -12.19 6.52
N LEU A 344 18.57 -10.91 6.85
CA LEU A 344 19.24 -10.46 8.07
C LEU A 344 18.57 -11.01 9.33
N ALA A 345 17.25 -10.97 9.41
CA ALA A 345 16.51 -11.50 10.56
C ALA A 345 16.79 -13.00 10.78
N VAL A 346 16.78 -13.79 9.70
CA VAL A 346 17.03 -15.24 9.75
C VAL A 346 18.48 -15.53 10.16
N GLU A 347 19.45 -14.88 9.50
CA GLU A 347 20.86 -15.16 9.73
C GLU A 347 21.34 -14.66 11.10
N LEU A 348 20.90 -13.48 11.55
CA LEU A 348 21.21 -12.95 12.88
C LEU A 348 20.68 -13.86 13.98
N ALA A 349 19.46 -14.39 13.80
CA ALA A 349 18.86 -15.31 14.78
C ALA A 349 19.63 -16.63 14.88
N ALA A 350 20.21 -17.10 13.77
CA ALA A 350 20.93 -18.37 13.70
C ALA A 350 22.39 -18.29 14.19
N LEU A 351 22.92 -17.09 14.49
CA LEU A 351 24.29 -16.97 14.98
C LEU A 351 24.51 -17.67 16.33
N ALA A 352 25.57 -18.48 16.39
CA ALA A 352 26.03 -19.10 17.63
C ALA A 352 26.41 -18.04 18.68
N PRO A 353 26.25 -18.32 19.98
CA PRO A 353 26.74 -17.44 21.04
C PRO A 353 28.24 -17.17 20.87
N GLY A 354 28.65 -15.91 20.90
CA GLY A 354 30.05 -15.54 20.68
C GLY A 354 30.27 -14.05 20.40
N ARG A 355 31.52 -13.70 20.06
CA ARG A 355 31.92 -12.32 19.73
C ARG A 355 31.19 -11.79 18.49
N LEU A 356 31.09 -12.60 17.43
CA LEU A 356 30.42 -12.22 16.19
C LEU A 356 28.93 -11.87 16.43
N ARG A 357 28.20 -12.71 17.16
CA ARG A 357 26.79 -12.45 17.50
C ARG A 357 26.62 -11.15 18.29
N ARG A 358 27.51 -10.89 19.26
CA ARG A 358 27.48 -9.65 20.06
C ARG A 358 27.75 -8.42 19.18
N ALA A 359 28.78 -8.47 18.35
CA ALA A 359 29.13 -7.39 17.44
C ALA A 359 28.00 -7.12 16.42
N ALA A 360 27.51 -8.16 15.74
CA ALA A 360 26.41 -8.05 14.80
C ALA A 360 25.13 -7.52 15.46
N GLY A 361 24.79 -8.03 16.65
CA GLY A 361 23.66 -7.55 17.44
C GLY A 361 23.79 -6.08 17.83
N ALA A 362 24.98 -5.62 18.24
CA ALA A 362 25.23 -4.22 18.58
C ALA A 362 25.12 -3.31 17.35
N VAL A 363 25.68 -3.70 16.21
CA VAL A 363 25.58 -2.93 14.96
C VAL A 363 24.13 -2.82 14.50
N VAL A 364 23.39 -3.94 14.51
CA VAL A 364 21.96 -3.93 14.15
C VAL A 364 21.15 -3.09 15.15
N ALA A 365 21.42 -3.18 16.45
CA ALA A 365 20.75 -2.36 17.45
C ALA A 365 21.01 -0.85 17.25
N ALA A 366 22.25 -0.46 16.94
CA ALA A 366 22.60 0.91 16.61
C ALA A 366 21.86 1.41 15.36
N ALA A 367 21.80 0.59 14.30
CA ALA A 367 21.05 0.92 13.10
C ALA A 367 19.54 1.05 13.35
N LEU A 368 18.96 0.15 14.16
CA LEU A 368 17.56 0.25 14.58
C LEU A 368 17.32 1.52 15.41
N ALA A 369 18.25 1.94 16.26
CA ALA A 369 18.13 3.19 17.01
C ALA A 369 18.11 4.42 16.08
N VAL A 370 18.93 4.43 15.03
CA VAL A 370 18.84 5.46 13.97
C VAL A 370 17.47 5.41 13.28
N GLY A 371 17.00 4.21 12.92
CA GLY A 371 15.67 4.02 12.33
C GLY A 371 14.51 4.48 13.21
N VAL A 372 14.62 4.30 14.53
CA VAL A 372 13.67 4.86 15.51
C VAL A 372 13.73 6.37 15.52
N TRP A 373 14.93 6.96 15.61
CA TRP A 373 15.11 8.41 15.60
C TRP A 373 14.50 9.06 14.35
N THR A 374 14.75 8.49 13.17
CA THR A 374 14.19 8.99 11.90
C THR A 374 12.67 8.96 11.86
N GLN A 375 12.02 8.05 12.58
CA GLN A 375 10.58 7.79 12.49
C GLN A 375 9.77 8.17 13.73
N VAL A 376 10.44 8.66 14.79
CA VAL A 376 9.80 9.01 16.07
C VAL A 376 8.76 10.12 15.95
N GLY A 377 8.80 10.90 14.86
CA GLY A 377 7.79 11.91 14.52
C GLY A 377 6.35 11.36 14.47
N VAL A 378 6.16 10.06 14.22
CA VAL A 378 4.86 9.37 14.28
C VAL A 378 4.15 9.59 15.63
N VAL A 379 4.89 9.72 16.74
CA VAL A 379 4.30 9.95 18.06
C VAL A 379 3.46 11.22 18.08
N THR A 380 3.80 12.22 17.27
CA THR A 380 3.05 13.49 17.20
C THR A 380 1.66 13.32 16.58
N TYR A 381 1.41 12.26 15.82
CA TYR A 381 0.10 11.94 15.26
C TYR A 381 -0.88 11.52 16.37
N ALA A 382 -0.42 10.68 17.31
CA ALA A 382 -1.20 10.31 18.49
C ALA A 382 -1.21 11.41 19.56
N LEU A 383 -0.11 12.14 19.72
CA LEU A 383 0.10 13.08 20.82
C LEU A 383 0.57 14.45 20.28
N PRO A 384 -0.34 15.27 19.71
CA PRO A 384 0.01 16.54 19.07
C PRO A 384 0.73 17.53 19.98
N ARG A 385 0.56 17.41 21.31
CA ARG A 385 1.28 18.20 22.32
C ARG A 385 2.81 18.13 22.22
N TYR A 386 3.36 17.08 21.60
CA TYR A 386 4.80 16.94 21.40
C TYR A 386 5.30 17.53 20.08
N LYS A 387 4.43 18.11 19.25
CA LYS A 387 4.82 18.68 17.96
C LYS A 387 5.91 19.75 18.10
N ALA A 388 5.72 20.72 19.00
CA ALA A 388 6.71 21.78 19.25
C ALA A 388 8.07 21.24 19.72
N VAL A 389 8.07 20.18 20.54
CA VAL A 389 9.29 19.51 20.99
C VAL A 389 9.97 18.82 19.82
N ALA A 390 9.21 18.09 19.00
CA ALA A 390 9.73 17.42 17.82
C ALA A 390 10.33 18.41 16.80
N ASP A 391 9.66 19.54 16.57
CA ASP A 391 10.15 20.61 15.68
C ASP A 391 11.47 21.21 16.21
N ARG A 392 11.55 21.48 17.52
CA ARG A 392 12.78 21.98 18.17
C ARG A 392 13.96 21.02 18.02
N TRP A 393 13.71 19.72 17.98
CA TRP A 393 14.74 18.67 17.89
C TRP A 393 15.01 18.24 16.44
N GLY A 394 14.39 18.89 15.45
CA GLY A 394 14.56 18.54 14.04
C GLY A 394 14.05 17.14 13.70
N VAL A 395 13.06 16.63 14.44
CA VAL A 395 12.45 15.32 14.19
C VAL A 395 11.62 15.41 12.91
N GLN A 396 11.89 14.50 11.98
CA GLN A 396 11.19 14.46 10.69
C GLN A 396 9.72 14.01 10.87
N GLN A 397 8.81 14.64 10.14
CA GLN A 397 7.36 14.38 10.19
C GLN A 397 6.75 14.47 8.80
N ILE A 398 5.58 13.85 8.63
CA ILE A 398 4.73 14.01 7.45
C ILE A 398 3.45 14.69 7.87
N ALA A 399 3.02 15.70 7.11
CA ALA A 399 1.79 16.42 7.38
C ALA A 399 0.59 15.50 7.16
N THR A 400 -0.30 15.42 8.15
CA THR A 400 -1.59 14.73 8.05
C THR A 400 -2.64 15.69 7.48
N PHE A 401 -3.71 15.16 6.88
CA PHE A 401 -4.76 16.01 6.30
C PHE A 401 -5.79 16.47 7.33
N GLY A 402 -6.00 15.69 8.40
CA GLY A 402 -6.94 16.05 9.46
C GLY A 402 -8.40 15.91 9.02
N ASP A 403 -9.32 16.13 9.98
CA ASP A 403 -10.75 16.04 9.72
C ASP A 403 -11.20 17.09 8.69
N TYR A 404 -12.03 16.65 7.73
CA TYR A 404 -12.60 17.50 6.69
C TYR A 404 -14.14 17.50 6.72
N SER A 405 -14.74 17.01 7.81
CA SER A 405 -16.18 16.92 8.00
C SER A 405 -16.91 18.28 8.03
N TRP A 406 -16.19 19.39 8.15
CA TRP A 406 -16.75 20.75 8.19
C TRP A 406 -17.60 21.12 6.95
N ILE A 407 -17.42 20.42 5.83
CA ILE A 407 -18.23 20.62 4.60
C ILE A 407 -19.60 19.91 4.66
N THR A 408 -19.74 18.86 5.49
CA THR A 408 -20.89 17.94 5.50
C THR A 408 -22.24 18.54 5.88
N PRO A 409 -22.34 19.67 6.64
CA PRO A 409 -23.62 20.34 6.82
C PRO A 409 -24.20 20.94 5.54
N PHE A 410 -23.37 21.15 4.52
CA PHE A 410 -23.70 21.90 3.32
C PHE A 410 -23.65 21.04 2.06
N VAL A 411 -22.53 20.32 1.88
CA VAL A 411 -22.25 19.50 0.69
C VAL A 411 -22.92 18.14 0.84
N ARG A 412 -23.59 17.70 -0.22
CA ARG A 412 -24.28 16.41 -0.28
C ARG A 412 -23.56 15.43 -1.20
N TYR A 413 -23.92 14.15 -1.07
CA TYR A 413 -23.44 13.12 -1.97
C TYR A 413 -23.79 13.47 -3.42
N GLY A 414 -22.83 13.35 -4.33
CA GLY A 414 -22.99 13.66 -5.75
C GLY A 414 -22.77 15.14 -6.12
N ASP A 415 -22.66 16.04 -5.13
CA ASP A 415 -22.34 17.44 -5.41
C ASP A 415 -20.93 17.57 -6.02
N VAL A 416 -20.80 18.43 -7.03
CA VAL A 416 -19.52 18.71 -7.69
C VAL A 416 -18.86 19.95 -7.08
N ILE A 417 -17.59 19.78 -6.65
CA ILE A 417 -16.74 20.84 -6.11
C ILE A 417 -15.69 21.24 -7.14
N LEU A 418 -15.58 22.53 -7.42
CA LEU A 418 -14.45 23.10 -8.14
C LEU A 418 -13.47 23.74 -7.16
N THR A 419 -12.23 23.26 -7.14
CA THR A 419 -11.21 23.70 -6.21
C THR A 419 -9.81 23.42 -6.74
N HIS A 420 -8.85 24.29 -6.40
CA HIS A 420 -7.42 23.99 -6.54
C HIS A 420 -6.76 23.63 -5.20
N ASN A 421 -7.53 23.62 -4.10
CA ASN A 421 -6.99 23.42 -2.77
C ASN A 421 -6.50 21.98 -2.59
N TYR A 422 -5.26 21.84 -2.12
CA TYR A 422 -4.58 20.56 -2.01
C TYR A 422 -5.32 19.54 -1.12
N TYR A 423 -5.89 20.00 0.00
CA TYR A 423 -6.62 19.17 0.95
C TYR A 423 -8.03 18.88 0.46
N ALA A 424 -8.74 19.89 -0.05
CA ALA A 424 -10.09 19.74 -0.58
C ALA A 424 -10.17 18.71 -1.71
N LEU A 425 -9.25 18.78 -2.67
CA LEU A 425 -9.16 17.81 -3.78
C LEU A 425 -9.06 16.37 -3.28
N ARG A 426 -8.31 16.14 -2.20
CA ARG A 426 -8.03 14.79 -1.69
C ARG A 426 -9.07 14.30 -0.69
N MET A 427 -9.68 15.19 0.08
CA MET A 427 -10.54 14.81 1.19
C MET A 427 -12.02 15.01 0.93
N ALA A 428 -12.45 15.96 0.10
CA ALA A 428 -13.87 16.17 -0.14
C ALA A 428 -14.58 14.93 -0.74
N PRO A 429 -13.96 14.16 -1.66
CA PRO A 429 -14.55 12.91 -2.16
C PRO A 429 -14.84 11.87 -1.07
N ALA A 430 -14.06 11.87 0.03
CA ALA A 430 -14.28 10.98 1.17
C ALA A 430 -15.63 11.19 1.86
N TYR A 431 -16.29 12.32 1.62
CA TYR A 431 -17.59 12.70 2.19
C TYR A 431 -18.71 12.69 1.14
N GLY A 432 -18.49 12.02 0.00
CA GLY A 432 -19.52 11.76 -1.02
C GLY A 432 -19.58 12.75 -2.18
N ALA A 433 -18.90 13.89 -2.08
CA ALA A 433 -18.77 14.84 -3.17
C ALA A 433 -17.88 14.29 -4.31
N THR A 434 -17.85 14.98 -5.44
CA THR A 434 -16.86 14.79 -6.50
C THR A 434 -16.16 16.11 -6.79
N THR A 435 -15.06 16.06 -7.54
CA THR A 435 -14.33 17.25 -7.98
C THR A 435 -14.36 17.39 -9.48
N VAL A 436 -14.10 18.61 -9.99
CA VAL A 436 -13.99 18.83 -11.43
C VAL A 436 -12.77 18.12 -12.01
N ALA A 437 -11.60 18.31 -11.38
CA ALA A 437 -10.36 17.62 -11.71
C ALA A 437 -10.00 16.63 -10.60
N PRO A 438 -9.45 15.45 -10.92
CA PRO A 438 -9.16 14.42 -9.92
C PRO A 438 -7.91 14.80 -9.13
N ALA A 439 -7.81 14.39 -7.87
CA ALA A 439 -6.59 14.65 -7.08
C ALA A 439 -5.37 13.82 -7.51
N TYR A 440 -5.62 12.75 -8.27
CA TYR A 440 -4.67 11.74 -8.71
C TYR A 440 -4.93 11.42 -10.19
N PRO A 441 -3.92 10.95 -10.93
CA PRO A 441 -4.12 10.49 -12.30
C PRO A 441 -5.22 9.44 -12.39
N ASP A 442 -6.23 9.70 -13.22
CA ASP A 442 -7.33 8.79 -13.49
C ASP A 442 -7.22 8.21 -14.90
N PHE A 443 -6.76 6.96 -14.96
CA PHE A 443 -6.38 6.31 -16.22
C PHE A 443 -7.54 6.18 -17.21
N PHE A 444 -8.76 5.97 -16.71
CA PHE A 444 -9.93 5.75 -17.55
C PHE A 444 -10.70 7.05 -17.83
N LEU A 445 -10.15 8.21 -17.46
CA LEU A 445 -10.78 9.52 -17.66
C LEU A 445 -10.18 10.23 -18.90
N PRO A 446 -10.86 10.18 -20.07
CA PRO A 446 -10.26 10.65 -21.33
C PRO A 446 -10.03 12.16 -21.38
N ASP A 447 -10.83 12.95 -20.66
CA ASP A 447 -10.76 14.41 -20.64
C ASP A 447 -10.02 14.97 -19.40
N GLU A 448 -9.27 14.13 -18.69
CA GLU A 448 -8.56 14.51 -17.45
C GLU A 448 -7.73 15.80 -17.63
N ARG A 449 -6.92 15.87 -18.70
CA ARG A 449 -6.07 17.04 -18.98
C ARG A 449 -6.90 18.31 -19.18
N GLN A 450 -8.08 18.19 -19.80
CA GLN A 450 -8.99 19.31 -20.00
C GLN A 450 -9.61 19.77 -18.69
N ARG A 451 -9.99 18.85 -17.78
CA ARG A 451 -10.50 19.18 -16.44
C ARG A 451 -9.49 19.92 -15.59
N TRP A 452 -8.23 19.49 -15.61
CA TRP A 452 -7.12 20.22 -14.97
C TRP A 452 -6.94 21.61 -15.55
N LYS A 453 -6.97 21.74 -16.88
CA LYS A 453 -6.87 23.03 -17.58
C LYS A 453 -8.03 23.95 -17.25
N ASP A 454 -9.27 23.44 -17.21
CA ASP A 454 -10.46 24.22 -16.87
C ASP A 454 -10.42 24.66 -15.41
N THR A 455 -9.98 23.78 -14.50
CA THR A 455 -9.76 24.13 -13.10
C THR A 455 -8.72 25.25 -12.97
N ALA A 456 -7.55 25.11 -13.60
CA ALA A 456 -6.52 26.14 -13.58
C ALA A 456 -7.02 27.46 -14.20
N THR A 457 -7.77 27.37 -15.31
CA THR A 457 -8.37 28.53 -15.97
C THR A 457 -9.34 29.23 -15.02
N PHE A 458 -10.26 28.53 -14.36
CA PHE A 458 -11.22 29.16 -13.45
C PHE A 458 -10.57 30.02 -12.36
N PHE A 459 -9.44 29.55 -11.80
CA PHE A 459 -8.71 30.26 -10.76
C PHE A 459 -7.67 31.28 -11.28
N ASP A 460 -7.46 31.38 -12.59
CA ASP A 460 -6.56 32.38 -13.19
C ASP A 460 -7.13 33.81 -13.06
N ARG A 461 -6.25 34.78 -12.78
CA ARG A 461 -6.62 36.20 -12.64
C ARG A 461 -7.15 36.83 -13.93
N ARG A 462 -6.82 36.27 -15.08
CA ARG A 462 -7.19 36.75 -16.42
C ARG A 462 -8.52 36.18 -16.91
N THR A 463 -9.10 35.23 -16.18
CA THR A 463 -10.34 34.56 -16.59
C THR A 463 -11.52 35.51 -16.56
N THR A 464 -12.25 35.52 -17.68
CA THR A 464 -13.44 36.35 -17.85
C THR A 464 -14.66 35.72 -17.17
N ALA A 465 -15.67 36.53 -16.85
CA ALA A 465 -16.91 36.04 -16.26
C ALA A 465 -17.60 34.99 -17.15
N ALA A 466 -17.55 35.17 -18.48
CA ALA A 466 -18.11 34.23 -19.44
C ALA A 466 -17.40 32.87 -19.42
N GLN A 467 -16.06 32.86 -19.36
CA GLN A 467 -15.26 31.63 -19.25
C GLN A 467 -15.53 30.91 -17.92
N GLY A 468 -15.53 31.64 -16.80
CA GLY A 468 -15.84 31.08 -15.49
C GLY A 468 -17.25 30.46 -15.46
N ARG A 469 -18.24 31.17 -16.02
CA ARG A 469 -19.62 30.67 -16.16
C ARG A 469 -19.69 29.39 -16.99
N ALA A 470 -19.00 29.35 -18.14
CA ALA A 470 -18.98 28.19 -19.00
C ALA A 470 -18.41 26.95 -18.28
N ILE A 471 -17.36 27.12 -17.48
CA ILE A 471 -16.77 26.03 -16.68
C ILE A 471 -17.74 25.55 -15.60
N LEU A 472 -18.37 26.47 -14.85
CA LEU A 472 -19.34 26.12 -13.81
C LEU A 472 -20.54 25.34 -14.37
N LEU A 473 -21.03 25.72 -15.55
CA LEU A 473 -22.12 25.02 -16.23
C LEU A 473 -21.69 23.67 -16.79
N ARG A 474 -20.53 23.62 -17.46
CA ARG A 474 -20.01 22.38 -18.08
C ARG A 474 -19.93 21.23 -17.09
N TYR A 475 -19.48 21.51 -15.87
CA TYR A 475 -19.27 20.49 -14.85
C TYR A 475 -20.32 20.50 -13.73
N HIS A 476 -21.42 21.25 -13.90
CA HIS A 476 -22.49 21.36 -12.91
C HIS A 476 -21.98 21.64 -11.49
N VAL A 477 -21.08 22.62 -11.37
CA VAL A 477 -20.41 22.95 -10.10
C VAL A 477 -21.39 23.55 -9.10
N ALA A 478 -21.70 22.81 -8.04
CA ALA A 478 -22.55 23.28 -6.94
C ALA A 478 -21.76 24.07 -5.89
N TRP A 479 -20.45 23.80 -5.77
CA TRP A 479 -19.61 24.34 -4.70
C TRP A 479 -18.24 24.77 -5.19
N LEU A 480 -17.75 25.85 -4.60
CA LEU A 480 -16.37 26.29 -4.69
C LEU A 480 -15.71 26.14 -3.32
N ILE A 481 -14.53 25.53 -3.30
CA ILE A 481 -13.63 25.57 -2.14
C ILE A 481 -12.38 26.35 -2.53
N LYS A 482 -12.11 27.43 -1.81
CA LYS A 482 -11.01 28.34 -2.08
C LYS A 482 -10.01 28.37 -0.93
N SER A 483 -8.72 28.36 -1.20
CA SER A 483 -7.69 28.57 -0.17
C SER A 483 -7.63 30.04 0.27
N ALA A 484 -7.08 30.28 1.46
CA ALA A 484 -6.75 31.63 1.93
C ALA A 484 -5.79 32.33 0.94
N GLY A 485 -6.08 33.58 0.57
CA GLY A 485 -5.23 34.38 -0.31
C GLY A 485 -5.47 34.27 -1.82
N GLU A 486 -6.28 33.30 -2.29
CA GLU A 486 -6.68 33.27 -3.70
C GLU A 486 -7.60 34.46 -4.06
N ARG A 487 -7.85 34.72 -5.34
CA ARG A 487 -8.66 35.87 -5.80
C ARG A 487 -10.05 35.86 -5.13
N PRO A 488 -10.64 37.01 -4.75
CA PRO A 488 -12.02 37.04 -4.29
C PRO A 488 -12.94 36.40 -5.35
N VAL A 489 -13.86 35.54 -4.93
CA VAL A 489 -14.92 35.07 -5.83
C VAL A 489 -15.70 36.30 -6.31
N PRO A 490 -16.08 36.37 -7.60
CA PRO A 490 -16.90 37.46 -8.12
C PRO A 490 -18.10 37.71 -7.19
N ARG A 491 -18.25 38.94 -6.71
CA ARG A 491 -19.38 39.31 -5.85
C ARG A 491 -20.65 39.33 -6.71
N GLY A 492 -21.69 38.64 -6.26
CA GLY A 492 -22.99 38.60 -6.93
C GLY A 492 -23.94 37.63 -6.22
N SER A 493 -25.23 37.70 -6.55
CA SER A 493 -26.26 36.79 -6.00
C SER A 493 -25.99 35.31 -6.29
N LEU A 494 -25.13 35.01 -7.27
CA LEU A 494 -24.75 33.66 -7.70
C LEU A 494 -23.82 32.92 -6.73
N PHE A 495 -23.12 33.64 -5.84
CA PHE A 495 -22.10 33.07 -4.97
C PHE A 495 -22.38 33.40 -3.51
N THR A 496 -22.69 32.39 -2.71
CA THR A 496 -22.99 32.58 -1.28
C THR A 496 -21.92 31.93 -0.41
N PRO A 497 -21.11 32.71 0.33
CA PRO A 497 -20.19 32.15 1.32
C PRO A 497 -20.96 31.43 2.43
N MET A 498 -20.61 30.18 2.72
CA MET A 498 -21.32 29.36 3.71
C MET A 498 -20.49 29.10 4.97
N ALA A 499 -19.21 28.78 4.80
CA ALA A 499 -18.34 28.39 5.91
C ALA A 499 -16.86 28.64 5.62
N THR A 500 -16.06 28.63 6.68
CA THR A 500 -14.59 28.67 6.62
C THR A 500 -14.01 27.41 7.25
N GLY A 501 -13.11 26.74 6.54
CA GLY A 501 -12.44 25.52 6.95
C GLY A 501 -11.26 25.77 7.90
N PRO A 502 -10.70 24.68 8.48
CA PRO A 502 -9.65 24.76 9.50
C PRO A 502 -8.31 25.30 8.98
N HIS A 503 -8.07 25.27 7.66
CA HIS A 503 -6.87 25.85 7.03
C HIS A 503 -7.17 27.20 6.36
N GLY A 504 -8.28 27.85 6.74
CA GLY A 504 -8.71 29.12 6.18
C GLY A 504 -9.36 28.98 4.79
N GLU A 505 -9.75 27.77 4.40
CA GLU A 505 -10.50 27.57 3.15
C GLU A 505 -11.88 28.20 3.25
N ARG A 506 -12.46 28.63 2.14
CA ARG A 506 -13.82 29.16 2.10
C ARG A 506 -14.70 28.28 1.23
N LEU A 507 -15.78 27.78 1.82
CA LEU A 507 -16.84 27.08 1.10
C LEU A 507 -17.87 28.09 0.60
N ILE A 508 -18.15 28.04 -0.69
CA ILE A 508 -19.03 28.98 -1.36
C ILE A 508 -20.01 28.19 -2.22
N ARG A 509 -21.30 28.43 -2.02
CA ARG A 509 -22.37 27.85 -2.84
C ARG A 509 -22.46 28.58 -4.17
N VAL A 510 -22.66 27.82 -5.24
CA VAL A 510 -22.95 28.33 -6.58
C VAL A 510 -24.43 28.11 -6.89
N ASP A 511 -25.15 29.18 -7.24
CA ASP A 511 -26.54 29.07 -7.70
C ASP A 511 -26.57 28.75 -9.21
N LEU A 512 -26.50 27.46 -9.53
CA LEU A 512 -26.53 26.97 -10.91
C LEU A 512 -27.83 27.32 -11.65
N ALA A 513 -28.95 27.44 -10.95
CA ALA A 513 -30.24 27.77 -11.56
C ALA A 513 -30.26 29.22 -12.03
N ALA A 514 -29.86 30.15 -11.15
CA ALA A 514 -29.70 31.56 -11.51
C ALA A 514 -28.61 31.76 -12.58
N LEU A 515 -27.52 30.98 -12.50
CA LEU A 515 -26.42 31.03 -13.46
C LEU A 515 -26.85 30.53 -14.86
N SER A 516 -27.74 29.55 -14.93
CA SER A 516 -28.34 29.08 -16.19
C SER A 516 -29.33 30.09 -16.78
N ALA A 517 -30.12 30.76 -15.94
CA ALA A 517 -31.12 31.75 -16.35
C ALA A 517 -30.51 33.01 -16.99
N GLN A 518 -29.31 33.43 -16.58
CA GLN A 518 -28.63 34.62 -17.10
C GLN A 518 -28.01 34.48 -18.51
N GLY A 519 -28.14 33.33 -19.16
CA GLY A 519 -27.61 33.13 -20.53
C GLY A 519 -28.63 32.64 -21.54
N ARG A 520 -29.91 32.75 -21.19
CA ARG A 520 -30.97 32.96 -22.18
C ARG A 520 -31.14 34.48 -22.32
#